data_AF-A0A0G4Q333-F1
#
_entry.id   AF-A0A0G4Q333-F1
#
_cell.length_a   1.000
_cell.length_b   1.000
_cell.length_c   1.000
_cell.angle_alpha   90.00
_cell.angle_beta   90.00
_cell.angle_gamma   90.00
#
_symmetry.space_group_name_H-M   'P 1'
#
loop_
_entity.id
_entity.type
_entity.pdbx_description
1 polymer ?
#
loop_
_entity_poly.entity_id
_entity_poly.type
_entity_poly.pdbx_seq_one_letter_code
_entity_poly.pdbx_strand_id
1 'polypeptide(L)' 'MEIRIHGDVNDIEKMAINAALNIHDKSKKGFRINHRVKIKNTIYNVEIENCPNSLRVIMRNKRQRL' A
#
# COMPACT_ATOMS: atom_id res chain seq x y z
N MET A 1 7.68 5.37 13.54
CA MET A 1 6.82 5.58 12.35
C MET A 1 5.88 4.40 12.25
N GLU A 2 4.62 4.59 12.59
CA GLU A 2 3.61 3.53 12.64
C GLU A 2 3.06 3.24 11.23
N ILE A 3 2.83 1.98 10.87
CA ILE A 3 2.23 1.59 9.58
C ILE A 3 0.85 1.00 9.86
N ARG A 4 -0.19 1.66 9.36
CA ARG A 4 -1.59 1.23 9.50
C ARG A 4 -2.06 0.63 8.20
N ILE A 5 -2.28 -0.67 8.19
CA ILE A 5 -2.77 -1.41 7.02
C ILE A 5 -4.28 -1.60 7.19
N HIS A 6 -5.08 -1.14 6.23
CA HIS A 6 -6.53 -1.28 6.27
C HIS A 6 -7.02 -2.46 5.42
N GLY A 7 -7.73 -3.40 6.07
CA GLY A 7 -8.33 -4.59 5.46
C GLY A 7 -7.53 -5.87 5.73
N ASP A 8 -8.17 -7.04 5.56
CA ASP A 8 -7.46 -8.32 5.67
C ASP A 8 -6.49 -8.48 4.50
N VAL A 9 -5.24 -8.76 4.84
CA VAL A 9 -4.11 -8.83 3.92
C VAL A 9 -3.50 -10.22 3.95
N ASN A 10 -3.50 -10.91 2.81
CA ASN A 10 -2.85 -12.21 2.66
C ASN A 10 -1.32 -12.06 2.49
N ASP A 11 -0.58 -13.17 2.53
CA ASP A 11 0.89 -13.11 2.50
C ASP A 11 1.47 -12.55 1.19
N ILE A 12 0.77 -12.72 0.06
CA ILE A 12 1.18 -12.14 -1.22
C ILE A 12 0.94 -10.62 -1.23
N GLU A 13 -0.16 -10.17 -0.65
CA GLU A 13 -0.46 -8.76 -0.49
C GLU A 13 0.51 -8.09 0.49
N LYS A 14 0.96 -8.78 1.55
CA LYS A 14 2.05 -8.29 2.41
C LYS A 14 3.36 -8.11 1.63
N MET A 15 3.71 -9.05 0.75
CA MET A 15 4.86 -8.89 -0.14
C MET A 15 4.72 -7.66 -1.03
N ALA A 16 3.52 -7.42 -1.58
CA ALA A 16 3.25 -6.25 -2.40
C ALA A 16 3.38 -4.94 -1.59
N ILE A 17 2.84 -4.91 -0.36
CA ILE A 17 2.95 -3.77 0.55
C ILE A 17 4.42 -3.48 0.88
N ASN A 18 5.20 -4.50 1.21
CA ASN A 18 6.62 -4.31 1.52
C ASN A 18 7.41 -3.77 0.32
N ALA A 19 7.14 -4.29 -0.88
CA ALA A 19 7.74 -3.77 -2.10
C ALA A 19 7.36 -2.30 -2.35
N ALA A 20 6.09 -1.95 -2.16
CA ALA A 20 5.61 -0.57 -2.30
C ALA A 20 6.23 0.37 -1.25
N LEU A 21 6.35 -0.08 0.01
CA LEU A 21 6.97 0.68 1.09
C LEU A 21 8.46 0.95 0.84
N ASN A 22 9.17 0.01 0.23
CA ASN A 22 10.59 0.18 -0.09
C ASN A 22 10.86 1.27 -1.13
N ILE A 23 9.94 1.47 -2.09
CA ILE A 23 10.08 2.49 -3.15
C ILE A 23 9.31 3.78 -2.82
N HIS A 24 8.60 3.84 -1.70
CA HIS A 24 7.76 4.97 -1.36
C HIS A 24 8.59 6.17 -0.88
N ASP A 25 8.38 7.30 -1.56
CA ASP A 25 8.92 8.59 -1.14
C ASP A 25 8.17 9.14 0.09
N LYS A 26 8.86 9.13 1.23
CA LYS A 26 8.36 9.62 2.53
C LYS A 26 8.33 11.14 2.65
N SER A 27 8.91 11.87 1.68
CA SER A 27 8.91 13.35 1.66
C SER A 27 7.54 13.93 1.29
N LYS A 28 6.70 13.14 0.61
CA LYS A 28 5.39 13.55 0.09
C LYS A 28 4.30 13.49 1.17
N LYS A 29 4.48 14.24 2.26
CA LYS A 29 3.48 14.34 3.34
C LYS A 29 2.15 14.88 2.82
N GLY A 30 1.04 14.28 3.27
CA GLY A 30 -0.32 14.66 2.87
C GLY A 30 -0.78 14.17 1.50
N PHE A 31 0.10 13.56 0.71
CA PHE A 31 -0.27 12.94 -0.56
C PHE A 31 -0.52 11.45 -0.39
N ARG A 32 -1.55 10.97 -1.09
CA ARG A 32 -1.76 9.54 -1.29
C ARG A 32 -1.15 9.13 -2.63
N ILE A 33 -0.19 8.21 -2.57
CA ILE A 33 0.55 7.71 -3.73
C ILE A 33 0.12 6.27 -3.99
N ASN A 34 -0.24 5.97 -5.24
CA ASN A 34 -0.58 4.62 -5.67
C ASN A 34 0.65 3.94 -6.28
N HIS A 35 1.05 2.81 -5.69
CA HIS A 35 2.14 1.96 -6.16
C HIS A 35 1.57 0.71 -6.82
N ARG A 36 2.00 0.46 -8.06
CA ARG A 36 1.63 -0.74 -8.82
C ARG A 36 2.73 -1.76 -8.68
N VAL A 37 2.51 -2.80 -7.88
CA VAL A 37 3.47 -3.88 -7.68
C VAL A 37 3.03 -5.11 -8.46
N LYS A 38 3.88 -5.58 -9.38
CA LYS A 38 3.63 -6.82 -10.13
C LYS A 38 4.26 -7.99 -9.36
N ILE A 39 3.44 -8.95 -8.95
CA ILE A 39 3.88 -10.23 -8.39
C ILE A 39 3.35 -11.35 -9.29
N LYS A 40 4.26 -12.14 -9.86
CA LYS A 40 3.94 -13.13 -10.90
C LYS A 40 3.14 -12.48 -12.05
N ASN A 41 1.90 -12.91 -12.28
CA ASN A 41 1.02 -12.40 -13.33
C ASN A 41 -0.08 -11.45 -12.84
N THR A 42 -0.01 -11.03 -11.57
CA THR A 42 -1.03 -10.18 -10.93
C THR A 42 -0.41 -8.83 -10.54
N ILE A 43 -1.14 -7.75 -10.84
CA ILE A 43 -0.77 -6.40 -10.41
C ILE A 43 -1.56 -6.08 -9.14
N TYR A 44 -0.84 -5.66 -8.11
CA TYR A 44 -1.38 -5.19 -6.83
C TYR A 44 -1.24 -3.67 -6.77
N ASN A 45 -2.37 -2.99 -6.60
CA ASN A 45 -2.39 -1.54 -6.40
C ASN A 45 -2.38 -1.26 -4.90
N VAL A 46 -1.28 -0.70 -4.42
CA VAL A 46 -1.03 -0.36 -3.01
C VAL A 46 -1.05 1.15 -2.88
N GLU A 47 -2.05 1.70 -2.19
CA GLU A 47 -2.06 3.13 -1.88
C GLU A 47 -1.37 3.37 -0.55
N ILE A 48 -0.42 4.30 -0.55
CA ILE A 48 0.31 4.73 0.65
C ILE A 48 0.12 6.23 0.82
N GLU A 49 -0.34 6.63 1.99
CA GLU A 49 -0.52 8.01 2.38
C GLU A 49 0.42 8.34 3.53
N ASN A 50 1.25 9.37 3.35
CA ASN A 50 2.11 9.89 4.40
C ASN A 50 1.30 10.80 5.33
N CYS A 51 0.82 10.24 6.45
CA CYS A 51 0.21 10.99 7.53
C CYS A 51 1.31 11.64 8.41
N PRO A 52 0.98 12.63 9.27
CA PRO A 52 1.98 13.35 10.05
C PRO A 52 2.93 12.48 10.88
N ASN A 53 2.43 11.36 11.44
CA ASN A 53 3.18 10.45 12.31
C ASN A 53 3.13 8.96 11.90
N SER A 54 2.47 8.66 10.77
CA SER A 54 2.20 7.28 10.35
C SER A 54 2.09 7.16 8.83
N LEU A 55 2.23 5.94 8.32
CA LEU A 55 1.80 5.60 6.97
C LEU A 55 0.46 4.90 7.03
N ARG A 56 -0.46 5.33 6.18
CA ARG A 56 -1.68 4.59 5.92
C ARG A 56 -1.53 3.82 4.63
N VAL A 57 -1.69 2.51 4.69
CA VAL A 57 -1.58 1.59 3.55
C VAL A 57 -2.94 0.96 3.25
N ILE A 58 -3.35 1.02 1.99
CA ILE A 58 -4.65 0.52 1.52
C ILE A 58 -4.43 -0.35 0.28
N MET A 59 -4.89 -1.60 0.35
CA MET A 59 -4.88 -2.52 -0.80
C MET A 59 -6.16 -2.32 -1.63
N ARG A 60 -6.04 -1.80 -2.86
CA ARG A 60 -7.19 -1.62 -3.76
C ARG A 60 -7.56 -2.89 -4.56
N ASN A 61 -6.90 -4.02 -4.31
CA ASN A 61 -7.05 -5.22 -5.13
C ASN A 61 -8.28 -6.08 -4.78
N LYS A 62 -8.91 -5.83 -3.63
CA LYS A 62 -10.28 -6.32 -3.45
C LYS A 62 -11.14 -5.46 -4.36
N ARG A 63 -11.72 -6.09 -5.40
CA ARG A 63 -13.07 -5.74 -5.85
C ARG A 63 -13.88 -5.55 -4.56
N GLN A 64 -13.99 -4.31 -4.07
CA GLN A 64 -14.98 -3.94 -3.08
C GLN A 64 -16.29 -4.07 -3.86
N ARG A 65 -16.81 -5.30 -3.91
CA ARG A 65 -18.23 -5.53 -4.16
C ARG A 65 -18.92 -4.83 -2.99
N LEU A 66 -19.37 -3.60 -3.26
CA LEU A 66 -20.50 -3.01 -2.56
C LEU A 66 -21.69 -3.95 -2.65
#